data_AF-A0A2D9CFY1-F1
#
_entry.id   AF-A0A2D9CFY1-F1
#
_cell.length_a   1.000
_cell.length_b   1.000
_cell.length_c   1.000
_cell.angle_alpha   90.00
_cell.angle_beta   90.00
_cell.angle_gamma   90.00
#
_symmetry.space_group_name_H-M   'P 1'
#
loop_
_entity.id
_entity.type
_entity.pdbx_description
1 polymer ?
#
loop_
_entity_poly.entity_id
_entity_poly.type
_entity_poly.pdbx_seq_one_letter_code
_entity_poly.pdbx_strand_id
1 'polypeptide(L)'
;MKNQFYYTRKEAIDGTDPVEYAEFLDSINLNKVIRSVQTAGDTVVVLLDDMHERVTEVPNINHKTNKVIGTKKKVEVYQTEAYLHGEDIERFRKLSNIE
;
A
#
# COMPACT_ATOMS: atom_id res chain seq x y z
N MET A 1 -12.87 -14.22 15.05
CA MET A 1 -12.04 -13.47 14.07
C MET A 1 -10.57 -13.86 14.28
N LYS A 2 -10.10 -14.97 13.69
CA LYS A 2 -8.74 -15.51 13.95
C LYS A 2 -7.69 -15.19 12.88
N ASN A 3 -8.08 -14.58 11.76
CA ASN A 3 -7.19 -14.41 10.59
C ASN A 3 -6.85 -12.93 10.32
N GLN A 4 -6.88 -12.10 11.36
CA GLN A 4 -6.40 -10.72 11.28
C GLN A 4 -4.98 -10.64 11.85
N PHE A 5 -4.08 -9.98 11.13
CA PHE A 5 -2.75 -9.63 11.59
C PHE A 5 -2.69 -8.14 11.88
N TYR A 6 -2.47 -7.78 13.14
CA TYR A 6 -2.36 -6.40 13.58
C TYR A 6 -0.91 -5.94 13.54
N TYR A 7 -0.67 -4.76 13.00
CA TYR A 7 0.66 -4.18 12.80
C TYR A 7 0.65 -2.66 13.03
N THR A 8 1.82 -2.09 13.26
CA THR A 8 1.99 -0.65 13.43
C THR A 8 2.34 -0.02 12.08
N ARG A 9 1.39 0.75 11.55
CA ARG A 9 1.56 1.50 10.31
C ARG A 9 2.14 2.88 10.61
N LYS A 10 3.24 3.22 9.94
CA LYS A 10 3.87 4.55 10.02
C LYS A 10 3.48 5.37 8.81
N GLU A 11 2.89 6.54 9.03
CA GLU A 11 2.60 7.50 7.97
C GLU A 11 3.39 8.79 8.22
N ALA A 12 4.05 9.31 7.18
CA ALA A 12 4.76 10.57 7.27
C ALA A 12 3.76 11.72 7.48
N ILE A 13 4.07 12.63 8.40
CA ILE A 13 3.27 13.82 8.66
C ILE A 13 3.68 14.90 7.65
N ASP A 14 2.74 15.29 6.78
CA ASP A 14 2.98 16.30 5.76
C ASP A 14 3.36 17.65 6.40
N GLY A 15 4.37 18.31 5.83
CA GLY A 15 4.85 19.61 6.30
C GLY A 15 5.83 19.59 7.49
N THR A 16 6.40 18.45 7.87
CA THR A 16 7.43 18.35 8.92
C THR A 16 8.85 18.22 8.35
N ASP A 17 9.83 18.93 8.94
CA ASP A 17 11.26 18.84 8.63
C ASP A 17 12.09 18.92 9.93
N PRO A 18 12.74 17.83 10.40
CA PRO A 18 12.84 16.53 9.73
C PRO A 18 11.49 15.80 9.67
N VAL A 19 11.36 14.84 8.74
CA VAL A 19 10.12 14.07 8.56
C VAL A 19 9.74 13.36 9.85
N GLU A 20 8.59 13.73 10.40
CA GLU A 20 7.96 13.06 11.54
C GLU A 20 6.95 12.01 11.05
N TYR A 21 6.68 11.01 11.90
CA TYR A 21 5.77 9.92 11.58
C TYR A 21 4.67 9.79 12.63
N ALA A 22 3.43 9.64 12.17
CA ALA A 22 2.32 9.20 12.99
C ALA A 22 2.25 7.66 12.96
N GLU A 23 2.01 7.06 14.13
CA GLU A 23 1.85 5.61 14.27
C GLU A 23 0.38 5.25 14.46
N PHE A 24 -0.09 4.27 13.68
CA PHE A 24 -1.45 3.77 13.74
C PHE A 24 -1.45 2.27 13.93
N LEU A 25 -2.34 1.78 14.79
CA LEU A 25 -2.63 0.34 14.85
C LEU A 25 -3.57 -0.01 13.69
N ASP A 26 -3.09 -0.86 12.80
CA ASP A 26 -3.82 -1.30 11.62
C ASP A 26 -3.87 -2.84 11.57
N SER A 27 -4.70 -3.40 10.67
CA SER A 27 -4.83 -4.85 10.52
C SER A 27 -5.08 -5.29 9.09
N ILE A 28 -4.47 -6.42 8.71
CA ILE A 28 -4.70 -7.08 7.43
C ILE A 28 -5.28 -8.48 7.62
N ASN A 29 -6.10 -8.90 6.65
CA ASN A 29 -6.60 -10.27 6.60
C ASN A 29 -5.53 -11.21 6.01
N LEU A 30 -5.03 -12.15 6.81
CA LEU A 30 -4.00 -13.10 6.39
C LEU A 30 -4.43 -14.00 5.22
N ASN A 31 -5.73 -14.30 5.10
CA ASN A 31 -6.24 -15.10 3.97
C ASN A 31 -6.17 -14.36 2.63
N LYS A 32 -5.96 -13.05 2.67
CA LYS A 32 -5.82 -12.20 1.49
C LYS A 32 -4.37 -11.96 1.13
N VAL A 33 -3.39 -12.43 1.92
CA VAL A 33 -1.98 -12.24 1.57
C VAL A 33 -1.61 -13.15 0.39
N ILE A 34 -1.13 -12.56 -0.70
CA ILE A 34 -0.60 -13.32 -1.86
C ILE A 34 0.89 -13.59 -1.69
N ARG A 35 1.64 -12.57 -1.27
CA ARG A 35 3.10 -12.63 -1.14
C ARG A 35 3.62 -11.54 -0.21
N SER A 36 4.85 -11.71 0.24
CA SER A 36 5.62 -10.67 0.92
C SER A 36 6.99 -10.49 0.26
N VAL A 37 7.49 -9.26 0.20
CA VAL A 37 8.78 -8.90 -0.40
C VAL A 37 9.61 -8.14 0.62
N GLN A 38 10.85 -8.57 0.87
CA GLN A 38 11.80 -7.82 1.68
C GLN A 38 12.50 -6.77 0.81
N THR A 39 12.44 -5.51 1.21
CA THR A 39 13.13 -4.41 0.52
C THR A 39 14.51 -4.18 1.13
N ALA A 40 15.34 -3.35 0.48
CA ALA A 40 16.71 -3.08 0.91
C ALA A 40 16.84 -2.36 2.28
N GLY A 41 15.74 -1.83 2.82
CA GLY A 41 15.72 -1.04 4.07
C GLY A 41 15.03 -1.74 5.24
N ASP A 42 15.28 -3.05 5.42
CA ASP A 42 14.71 -3.87 6.50
C ASP A 42 13.19 -3.74 6.67
N THR A 43 12.49 -3.47 5.57
CA THR A 43 11.04 -3.37 5.51
C THR A 43 10.50 -4.56 4.75
N VAL A 44 9.43 -5.17 5.26
CA VAL A 44 8.70 -6.21 4.53
C VAL A 44 7.40 -5.63 4.03
N VAL A 45 7.21 -5.67 2.71
CA VAL A 45 5.95 -5.28 2.06
C VAL A 45 5.10 -6.52 1.88
N VAL A 46 3.90 -6.53 2.44
CA VAL A 46 2.90 -7.60 2.31
C VAL A 46 1.85 -7.16 1.30
N LEU A 47 1.62 -7.98 0.27
CA LEU A 47 0.70 -7.67 -0.83
C LEU A 47 -0.57 -8.51 -0.74
N LEU A 48 -1.73 -7.87 -0.87
CA LEU A 48 -3.05 -8.50 -0.72
C LEU A 48 -3.72 -8.82 -2.07
N ASP A 49 -4.58 -9.85 -2.08
CA ASP A 49 -5.44 -10.28 -3.19
C ASP A 49 -6.73 -9.46 -3.24
N ASP A 50 -6.57 -8.18 -3.52
CA ASP A 50 -7.65 -7.19 -3.59
C ASP A 50 -7.47 -6.20 -4.75
N MET A 51 -6.83 -6.66 -5.83
CA MET A 51 -6.64 -5.88 -7.04
C MET A 51 -7.99 -5.39 -7.59
N HIS A 52 -8.10 -4.08 -7.76
CA HIS A 52 -9.31 -3.45 -8.31
C HIS A 52 -8.97 -2.29 -9.22
N GLU A 53 -9.83 -2.07 -10.21
CA GLU A 53 -9.72 -0.93 -11.12
C GLU A 53 -10.44 0.28 -10.53
N ARG A 54 -9.81 1.44 -10.66
CA ARG A 54 -10.45 2.73 -10.42
C ARG A 54 -10.34 3.57 -11.67
N VAL A 55 -11.50 4.06 -12.12
CA VAL A 55 -11.62 4.91 -13.30
C VAL A 55 -11.70 6.36 -12.85
N THR A 56 -10.79 7.19 -13.34
CA THR A 56 -10.83 8.65 -13.16
C THR A 56 -10.97 9.34 -14.50
N GLU A 57 -11.76 10.42 -14.55
CA GLU A 57 -11.82 11.26 -15.74
C GLU A 57 -10.73 12.32 -15.66
N VAL A 58 -9.82 12.29 -16.63
CA VAL A 58 -8.74 13.27 -16.73
C VAL A 58 -8.91 14.12 -17.99
N PRO A 59 -8.49 15.40 -17.99
CA PRO A 59 -8.54 16.23 -19.18
C PRO A 59 -7.76 15.60 -20.33
N ASN A 60 -8.37 15.61 -21.52
CA ASN A 60 -7.72 15.22 -22.75
C ASN A 60 -7.10 16.47 -23.40
N ILE A 61 -5.78 16.62 -23.25
CA ILE A 61 -5.03 17.78 -23.73
C ILE A 61 -4.50 17.49 -25.14
N ASN A 62 -4.77 18.40 -26.08
CA ASN A 62 -4.11 18.39 -27.37
C ASN A 62 -2.63 18.77 -27.20
N HIS A 63 -1.70 17.84 -27.36
CA HIS A 63 -0.27 18.14 -27.22
C HIS A 63 0.25 19.15 -28.27
N LYS A 64 -0.47 19.40 -29.37
CA LYS A 64 -0.08 20.40 -30.39
C LYS A 64 -0.59 21.80 -30.09
N THR A 65 -1.76 21.92 -29.45
CA THR A 65 -2.38 23.24 -29.21
C THR A 65 -2.46 23.61 -27.73
N ASN A 66 -2.06 22.71 -26.82
CA ASN A 66 -2.20 22.81 -25.36
C ASN A 66 -3.62 23.15 -24.89
N LYS A 67 -4.63 22.92 -25.73
CA LYS A 67 -6.04 23.11 -25.39
C LYS A 67 -6.66 21.79 -24.94
N VAL A 68 -7.53 21.87 -23.94
CA VAL A 68 -8.37 20.75 -23.53
C VAL A 68 -9.41 20.50 -24.61
N ILE A 69 -9.45 19.29 -25.16
CA ILE A 69 -10.40 18.88 -26.21
C ILE A 69 -11.59 18.08 -25.61
N GLY A 70 -11.49 17.66 -24.36
CA GLY A 70 -12.54 16.90 -23.67
C GLY A 70 -11.97 16.20 -22.44
N THR A 71 -12.64 15.14 -21.99
CA THR A 71 -12.15 14.24 -20.95
C THR A 71 -11.80 12.87 -21.55
N LYS A 72 -10.84 12.18 -20.96
CA LYS A 72 -10.54 10.77 -21.24
C LYS A 72 -10.61 9.98 -19.95
N LYS A 73 -11.04 8.73 -20.05
CA LYS A 73 -11.03 7.79 -18.92
C LYS A 73 -9.61 7.28 -18.72
N LYS A 74 -9.07 7.46 -17.52
CA LYS A 74 -7.83 6.86 -17.05
C LYS A 74 -8.22 5.70 -16.13
N VAL A 75 -7.81 4.48 -16.49
CA VAL A 75 -8.01 3.29 -15.67
C VAL A 75 -6.70 3.00 -14.96
N GLU A 76 -6.74 2.92 -13.64
CA GLU A 76 -5.60 2.61 -12.79
C GLU A 76 -5.95 1.38 -11.94
N VAL A 77 -4.99 0.47 -11.79
CA VAL A 77 -5.14 -0.74 -11.00
C VAL A 77 -4.50 -0.50 -9.63
N TYR A 78 -5.27 -0.71 -8.57
CA TYR A 78 -4.83 -0.53 -7.19
C TYR A 78 -4.77 -1.88 -6.48
N GLN A 79 -3.78 -2.02 -5.60
CA GLN A 79 -3.57 -3.17 -4.72
C GLN A 79 -3.22 -2.65 -3.34
N THR A 80 -3.75 -3.29 -2.29
CA THR A 80 -3.38 -2.92 -0.92
C THR A 80 -2.01 -3.52 -0.56
N GLU A 81 -1.17 -2.66 0.00
CA GLU A 81 0.16 -3.00 0.49
C GLU A 81 0.26 -2.63 1.97
N ALA A 82 0.77 -3.56 2.79
CA ALA A 82 1.09 -3.31 4.19
C ALA A 82 2.60 -3.32 4.39
N TYR A 83 3.10 -2.25 5.01
CA TYR A 83 4.53 -2.04 5.27
C TYR A 83 4.83 -2.43 6.71
N LEU A 84 5.60 -3.49 6.88
CA LEU A 84 5.98 -4.03 8.19
C LEU A 84 7.41 -3.62 8.54
N HIS A 85 7.62 -3.29 9.81
CA HIS A 85 8.91 -2.85 10.36
C HIS A 85 9.20 -3.54 11.70
N GLY A 86 10.48 -3.71 12.03
CA GLY A 86 10.91 -4.16 13.36
C GLY A 86 10.23 -5.47 13.81
N GLU A 87 9.65 -5.44 15.02
CA GLU A 87 9.00 -6.61 15.64
C GLU A 87 7.84 -7.18 14.81
N ASP A 88 7.14 -6.35 14.02
CA ASP A 88 6.03 -6.82 13.19
C ASP A 88 6.50 -7.79 12.10
N ILE A 89 7.73 -7.62 11.62
CA ILE A 89 8.34 -8.54 10.65
C ILE A 89 8.54 -9.91 11.29
N GLU A 90 9.04 -9.96 12.52
CA GLU A 90 9.27 -11.21 13.24
C GLU A 90 7.96 -11.93 13.55
N ARG A 91 6.95 -11.18 14.01
CA ARG A 91 5.60 -11.71 14.26
C ARG A 91 4.98 -12.26 12.98
N PHE A 92 5.11 -11.53 11.87
CA PHE A 92 4.59 -11.97 10.57
C PHE A 92 5.30 -13.23 10.06
N ARG A 93 6.63 -13.29 10.11
CA ARG A 93 7.42 -14.46 9.69
C ARG A 93 7.10 -15.72 10.50
N LYS A 94 6.89 -15.56 11.81
CA LYS A 94 6.49 -16.66 12.69
C LYS A 94 5.12 -17.23 12.31
N LEU A 95 4.21 -16.39 11.81
CA LEU A 95 2.90 -16.83 11.32
C LEU A 95 2.97 -17.48 9.94
N SER A 96 3.88 -17.05 9.07
CA SER A 96 4.06 -17.65 7.74
C SER A 96 4.83 -18.96 7.77
N ASN A 97 5.71 -19.17 8.76
CA ASN A 97 6.52 -20.38 8.94
C ASN A 97 5.87 -21.35 9.94
N ILE A 98 4.62 -21.74 9.72
CA ILE A 98 4.08 -22.91 10.43
C ILE A 98 4.91 -24.12 9.97
N GLU A 99 5.73 -24.66 10.90
CA GLU A 99 6.34 -26.01 10.79
C GLU A 99 5.27 -27.11 10.79
#